data_AF-A0A3N5UU93-F1
#
_entry.id   AF-A0A3N5UU93-F1
#
_cell.length_a   1.000
_cell.length_b   1.000
_cell.length_c   1.000
_cell.angle_alpha   90.00
_cell.angle_beta   90.00
_cell.angle_gamma   90.00
#
_symmetry.space_group_name_H-M   'P 1'
#
loop_
_entity.id
_entity.type
_entity.pdbx_description
1 polymer ?
#
loop_
_entity_poly.entity_id
_entity_poly.type
_entity_poly.pdbx_seq_one_letter_code
_entity_poly.pdbx_strand_id
1 'polypeptide(L)' 'MSHNSFTDSLGYLHVVGEIKNNYPATATFVRIVGTFYDINNQVVGTQFTYANPSDIGSREKRLRLY' A
#
# COMPACT_ATOMS: atom_id res chain seq x y z
N MET A 1 5.35 11.99 0.16
CA MET A 1 4.66 10.70 0.00
C MET A 1 4.87 10.29 -1.44
N SER A 2 5.53 9.15 -1.69
CA SER A 2 5.69 8.61 -3.03
C SER A 2 4.88 7.33 -3.21
N HIS A 3 4.40 7.11 -4.43
CA HIS A 3 3.86 5.85 -4.90
C HIS A 3 4.44 5.57 -6.29
N ASN A 4 4.52 4.30 -6.65
CA ASN A 4 4.97 3.85 -7.95
C ASN A 4 4.24 2.55 -8.30
N SER A 5 4.12 2.27 -9.58
CA SER A 5 3.72 0.97 -10.07
C SER A 5 4.62 0.53 -11.22
N PHE A 6 4.87 -0.77 -11.30
CA PHE A 6 5.62 -1.39 -12.37
C PHE A 6 5.08 -2.80 -12.63
N THR A 7 5.24 -3.28 -13.85
CA THR A 7 4.94 -4.66 -14.20
C THR A 7 6.24 -5.45 -14.22
N ASP A 8 6.26 -6.60 -13.56
CA ASP A 8 7.44 -7.47 -13.58
C ASP A 8 7.55 -8.28 -14.89
N SER A 9 8.62 -9.07 -15.02
CA SER A 9 8.85 -9.91 -16.20
C SER A 9 7.83 -11.05 -16.38
N LEU A 10 7.03 -11.36 -15.37
CA LEU A 10 5.97 -12.36 -15.41
C LEU A 10 4.59 -11.76 -15.73
N GLY A 11 4.52 -10.43 -15.87
CA GLY A 11 3.28 -9.71 -16.20
C GLY A 11 2.45 -9.29 -14.98
N TYR A 12 2.95 -9.46 -13.75
CA TYR A 12 2.23 -9.02 -12.56
C TYR A 12 2.44 -7.54 -12.29
N LEU A 13 1.33 -6.84 -12.02
CA LEU A 13 1.36 -5.45 -11.60
C LEU A 13 1.75 -5.36 -10.12
N HIS A 14 2.83 -4.65 -9.85
CA HIS A 14 3.27 -4.28 -8.52
C HIS A 14 2.90 -2.84 -8.23
N VAL A 15 2.30 -2.60 -7.07
CA VAL A 15 1.99 -1.25 -6.57
C VAL A 15 2.71 -1.06 -5.24
N VAL A 16 3.60 -0.07 -5.18
CA VAL A 16 4.41 0.21 -4.00
C VAL A 16 4.23 1.67 -3.57
N GLY A 17 4.19 1.91 -2.27
CA GLY A 17 3.97 3.25 -1.74
C GLY A 17 4.40 3.43 -0.30
N GLU A 18 4.48 4.69 0.10
CA GLU A 18 4.78 5.09 1.48
C GLU A 18 3.50 5.50 2.22
N ILE A 19 3.37 5.04 3.45
CA ILE A 19 2.33 5.49 4.38
C ILE A 19 2.95 6.16 5.60
N LYS A 20 2.19 7.04 6.23
CA LYS A 20 2.60 7.82 7.40
C LYS A 20 1.48 7.79 8.42
N ASN A 21 1.83 7.48 9.65
CA ASN A 21 0.92 7.62 10.77
C ASN A 21 0.97 9.07 11.28
N ASN A 22 -0.11 9.82 11.06
CA ASN A 22 -0.21 11.21 11.52
C ASN A 22 -0.79 11.33 12.94
N TYR A 23 -1.12 10.21 13.60
CA TYR A 23 -1.70 10.20 14.93
C TYR A 23 -0.63 10.08 16.02
N PRO A 24 -0.93 10.54 17.25
CA PRO A 24 0.00 10.48 18.39
C PRO A 24 0.18 9.07 18.97
N ALA A 25 -0.61 8.09 18.54
CA ALA A 25 -0.50 6.69 18.94
C ALA A 25 0.10 5.86 17.79
N THR A 26 0.86 4.81 18.13
CA THR A 26 1.36 3.82 17.16
C THR A 26 0.20 3.14 16.45
N ALA A 27 0.29 3.02 15.12
CA ALA A 27 -0.65 2.25 14.32
C ALA A 27 -0.10 0.84 14.12
N THR A 28 -0.83 -0.17 14.57
CA THR A 28 -0.41 -1.58 14.53
C THR A 28 -1.28 -2.36 13.55
N PHE A 29 -0.70 -3.30 12.82
CA PHE A 29 -1.41 -4.18 11.87
C PHE A 29 -2.24 -3.40 10.83
N VAL A 30 -1.66 -2.34 10.27
CA VAL A 30 -2.32 -1.51 9.26
C VAL A 30 -2.54 -2.31 7.98
N ARG A 31 -3.80 -2.61 7.65
CA ARG A 31 -4.20 -3.25 6.40
C ARG A 31 -4.38 -2.21 5.30
N ILE A 32 -3.75 -2.45 4.15
CA ILE A 32 -3.82 -1.61 2.96
C ILE A 32 -4.60 -2.37 1.90
N VAL A 33 -5.59 -1.74 1.30
CA VAL A 33 -6.44 -2.31 0.25
C VAL A 33 -6.25 -1.51 -1.04
N GLY A 34 -5.88 -2.19 -2.12
CA GLY A 34 -5.85 -1.66 -3.47
C GLY A 34 -7.08 -2.09 -4.26
N THR A 35 -7.73 -1.15 -4.93
CA THR A 35 -8.82 -1.40 -5.87
C THR A 35 -8.37 -1.01 -7.26
N PHE A 36 -8.47 -1.94 -8.21
CA PHE A 36 -8.02 -1.75 -9.59
C PHE A 36 -9.21 -1.52 -10.50
N TYR A 37 -9.08 -0.55 -11.39
CA TYR A 37 -10.14 -0.11 -12.29
C TYR A 37 -9.70 -0.23 -13.75
N ASP A 38 -10.64 -0.52 -14.64
CA ASP A 38 -10.44 -0.41 -16.08
C ASP A 38 -10.61 1.04 -16.58
N ILE A 39 -10.49 1.24 -17.90
CA ILE A 39 -10.64 2.55 -18.55
C ILE A 39 -12.07 3.12 -18.47
N ASN A 40 -13.06 2.29 -18.16
CA ASN A 40 -14.45 2.68 -17.97
C ASN A 40 -14.77 2.95 -16.49
N ASN A 41 -13.75 3.02 -15.62
CA ASN A 41 -13.87 3.13 -14.17
C ASN A 41 -14.63 1.96 -13.50
N GLN A 42 -14.63 0.77 -14.10
CA GLN A 42 -15.21 -0.43 -13.49
C GLN A 42 -14.15 -1.18 -12.66
N VAL A 43 -14.55 -1.71 -11.51
CA VAL A 43 -13.65 -2.50 -10.65
C VAL A 43 -13.34 -3.83 -11.34
N VAL A 44 -12.05 -4.10 -11.57
CA VAL A 44 -11.55 -5.35 -12.17
C VAL A 44 -10.84 -6.24 -11.17
N GLY A 45 -10.53 -5.74 -9.98
CA GLY A 45 -9.93 -6.53 -8.92
C GLY A 45 -9.70 -5.75 -7.64
N THR A 46 -9.53 -6.48 -6.54
CA THR A 46 -9.08 -5.95 -5.26
C THR A 46 -8.00 -6.84 -4.68
N GLN A 47 -7.03 -6.24 -3.99
CA GLN A 47 -6.01 -6.96 -3.26
C GLN A 47 -5.67 -6.20 -1.98
N PHE A 48 -5.18 -6.92 -0.97
CA PHE A 48 -4.73 -6.31 0.26
C PHE A 48 -3.37 -6.84 0.69
N THR A 49 -2.74 -6.08 1.55
CA THR A 49 -1.50 -6.46 2.23
C THR A 49 -1.39 -5.66 3.54
N TYR A 50 -0.37 -5.93 4.35
CA TYR A 50 -0.13 -5.25 5.61
C TYR A 50 1.11 -4.39 5.51
N ALA A 51 1.07 -3.22 6.14
CA ALA A 51 2.25 -2.37 6.26
C ALA A 51 3.46 -3.17 6.79
N ASN A 52 4.62 -2.93 6.21
CA ASN A 52 5.90 -3.40 6.73
C ASN A 52 6.74 -2.20 7.13
N PRO A 53 7.25 -2.12 8.37
CA PRO A 53 6.93 -2.98 9.50
C PRO A 53 5.45 -2.89 9.88
N SER A 54 4.98 -3.90 10.62
CA SER A 54 3.58 -4.02 11.07
C SER A 54 3.13 -2.87 11.98
N ASP A 55 4.09 -2.23 12.65
CA ASP A 55 3.87 -1.11 13.57
C ASP A 55 4.49 0.16 13.00
N ILE A 56 3.70 1.23 12.92
CA ILE A 56 4.12 2.53 12.44
C ILE A 56 4.03 3.49 13.61
N GLY A 57 5.19 3.90 14.13
CA GLY A 57 5.28 4.76 15.30
C GLY A 57 4.49 6.05 15.15
N SER A 58 4.21 6.68 16.29
CA SER A 58 3.51 7.97 16.30
C SER A 58 4.33 9.01 15.55
N ARG A 59 3.67 9.71 14.62
CA ARG A 59 4.32 10.69 13.73
C ARG A 59 5.47 10.10 12.89
N GLU A 60 5.55 8.78 12.78
CA GLU A 60 6.64 8.04 12.12
C GLU A 60 6.27 7.62 10.69
N LYS A 61 7.30 7.41 9.86
CA LYS A 61 7.21 7.08 8.43
C LYS A 61 7.86 5.72 8.20
N ARG A 62 7.19 4.72 7.61
CA ARG A 62 7.90 3.47 7.22
C ARG A 62 7.23 2.58 6.15
N LEU A 63 8.05 1.69 5.55
CA LEU A 63 8.07 1.23 4.14
C LEU A 63 8.19 -0.30 3.99
N ARG A 64 7.29 -0.92 3.20
CA ARG A 64 7.46 -1.93 2.11
C ARG A 64 6.22 -2.84 2.00
N LEU A 65 5.74 -3.06 0.79
CA LEU A 65 4.75 -4.10 0.46
C LEU A 65 5.37 -5.00 -0.60
N TYR A 66 5.33 -6.32 -0.37
CA TYR A 66 5.63 -7.34 -1.37
C TYR A 66 4.34 -7.79 -2.03
#